data_AF-A0A2V8L4S9-F1
#
_entry.id   AF-A0A2V8L4S9-F1
#
_cell.length_a   1.000
_cell.length_b   1.000
_cell.length_c   1.000
_cell.angle_alpha   90.00
_cell.angle_beta   90.00
_cell.angle_gamma   90.00
#
_symmetry.space_group_name_H-M   'P 1'
#
loop_
_entity.id
_entity.type
_entity.pdbx_description
1 polymer ?
#
loop_
_entity_poly.entity_id
_entity_poly.type
_entity_poly.pdbx_seq_one_letter_code
_entity_poly.pdbx_strand_id
1 'polypeptide(L)'
;MIRYYVTDRRQGDVLNHASRAIRNGVDMIQIREKDLPARDLFGLVSRIRDIAAGTKTRILANDRLDIALATGIDGVHLPSNGLPAARVRPLVKL
;
A
#
# COMPACT_ATOMS: atom_id res chain seq x y z
N MET A 1 0.13 -20.18 -3.69
CA MET A 1 -1.02 -19.29 -3.41
C MET A 1 -0.48 -17.96 -2.91
N ILE A 2 -0.83 -16.84 -3.53
CA ILE A 2 -0.43 -15.50 -3.08
C ILE A 2 -1.36 -15.05 -1.95
N ARG A 3 -0.80 -14.58 -0.84
CA ARG A 3 -1.52 -13.97 0.29
C ARG A 3 -1.56 -12.46 0.10
N TYR A 4 -2.76 -11.93 -0.16
CA TYR A 4 -3.00 -10.52 -0.45
C TYR A 4 -3.90 -9.92 0.63
N TYR A 5 -3.39 -8.95 1.38
CA TYR A 5 -4.12 -8.29 2.46
C TYR A 5 -4.52 -6.87 2.03
N VAL A 6 -5.77 -6.49 2.28
CA VAL A 6 -6.29 -5.14 2.03
C VAL A 6 -6.64 -4.52 3.38
N THR A 7 -6.14 -3.30 3.64
CA THR A 7 -6.42 -2.61 4.91
C THR A 7 -7.87 -2.12 4.97
N ASP A 8 -8.42 -2.09 6.18
CA ASP A 8 -9.69 -1.45 6.49
C ASP A 8 -9.65 -0.94 7.93
N ARG A 9 -9.59 0.39 8.11
CA ARG A 9 -9.63 1.04 9.44
C ARG A 9 -10.81 0.65 10.32
N ARG A 10 -11.94 0.20 9.73
CA ARG A 10 -13.10 -0.22 10.53
C ARG A 10 -12.80 -1.47 11.36
N GLN A 11 -11.76 -2.21 10.99
CA GLN A 11 -11.31 -3.39 11.71
C GLN A 11 -10.33 -3.06 12.85
N GLY A 12 -9.92 -1.80 13.01
CA GLY A 12 -9.05 -1.35 14.10
C GLY A 12 -7.76 -0.69 13.60
N ASP A 13 -6.69 -0.82 14.38
CA ASP A 13 -5.40 -0.19 14.09
C ASP A 13 -4.72 -0.84 12.86
N VAL A 14 -4.79 -0.10 11.75
CA VAL A 14 -4.24 -0.48 10.45
C VAL A 14 -2.73 -0.77 10.54
N LEU A 15 -1.97 0.04 11.28
CA LEU A 15 -0.52 -0.11 11.37
C LEU A 15 -0.18 -1.42 12.11
N ASN A 16 -0.85 -1.69 13.22
CA ASN A 16 -0.64 -2.93 13.97
C ASN A 16 -1.02 -4.16 13.13
N HIS A 17 -2.15 -4.11 12.42
CA HIS A 17 -2.59 -5.21 11.55
C HIS A 17 -1.63 -5.45 10.39
N ALA A 18 -1.21 -4.40 9.69
CA ALA A 18 -0.21 -4.51 8.63
C ALA A 18 1.12 -5.08 9.17
N SER A 19 1.57 -4.61 10.32
CA SER A 19 2.79 -5.11 10.98
C SER A 19 2.70 -6.61 11.28
N ARG A 20 1.55 -7.08 11.79
CA ARG A 20 1.32 -8.51 12.05
C ARG A 20 1.31 -9.32 10.75
N ALA A 21 0.66 -8.81 9.70
CA ALA A 21 0.61 -9.47 8.40
C ALA A 21 2.02 -9.61 7.79
N ILE A 22 2.84 -8.55 7.85
CA ILE A 22 4.24 -8.56 7.39
C ILE A 22 5.05 -9.61 8.15
N ARG A 23 4.96 -9.63 9.50
CA ARG A 23 5.67 -10.63 10.32
C ARG A 23 5.27 -12.07 10.01
N ASN A 24 4.02 -12.29 9.58
CA ASN A 24 3.52 -13.59 9.16
C ASN A 24 3.84 -13.94 7.69
N GLY A 25 4.62 -13.09 6.99
CA GLY A 25 5.08 -13.35 5.63
C GLY A 25 3.96 -13.29 4.58
N VAL A 26 3.04 -12.33 4.72
CA VAL A 26 2.09 -11.96 3.65
C VAL A 26 2.88 -11.54 2.40
N ASP A 27 2.36 -11.85 1.22
CA ASP A 27 3.08 -11.54 -0.03
C ASP A 27 2.88 -10.08 -0.44
N MET A 28 1.71 -9.51 -0.17
CA MET A 28 1.37 -8.15 -0.57
C MET A 28 0.30 -7.51 0.32
N ILE A 29 0.44 -6.21 0.55
CA ILE A 29 -0.50 -5.37 1.29
C ILE A 29 -0.95 -4.21 0.40
N GLN A 30 -2.26 -4.03 0.27
CA GLN A 30 -2.88 -2.85 -0.32
C GLN A 30 -3.43 -1.95 0.78
N ILE A 31 -2.87 -0.75 0.88
CA ILE A 31 -3.31 0.28 1.82
C ILE A 31 -4.50 1.01 1.19
N ARG A 32 -5.69 0.78 1.75
CA ARG A 32 -6.97 1.30 1.27
C ARG A 32 -7.64 2.18 2.32
N GLU A 33 -7.05 3.36 2.52
CA GLU A 33 -7.51 4.36 3.48
C GLU A 33 -8.03 5.61 2.76
N LYS A 34 -9.09 5.42 1.96
CA LYS A 34 -9.63 6.44 1.04
C LYS A 34 -10.07 7.75 1.72
N ASP A 35 -10.40 7.70 3.00
CA ASP A 35 -10.92 8.84 3.75
C ASP A 35 -9.81 9.61 4.49
N LEU A 36 -8.54 9.19 4.37
CA LEU A 36 -7.42 9.92 4.98
C LEU A 36 -6.98 11.12 4.14
N PRO A 37 -6.68 12.26 4.81
CA PRO A 37 -5.90 13.32 4.21
C PRO A 37 -4.57 12.80 3.67
N ALA A 38 -4.07 13.41 2.58
CA ALA A 38 -2.83 12.99 1.93
C ALA A 38 -1.63 12.92 2.89
N ARG A 39 -1.52 13.88 3.82
CA ARG A 39 -0.45 13.91 4.83
C ARG A 39 -0.47 12.70 5.76
N ASP A 40 -1.66 12.33 6.23
CA ASP A 40 -1.83 11.22 7.17
C ASP A 40 -1.63 9.88 6.46
N LEU A 41 -2.15 9.78 5.23
CA LEU A 41 -1.93 8.61 4.38
C LEU A 41 -0.44 8.42 4.08
N PHE A 42 0.28 9.48 3.72
CA PHE A 42 1.72 9.45 3.52
C PHE A 42 2.46 8.95 4.76
N GLY A 43 2.10 9.46 5.94
CA GLY A 43 2.71 9.05 7.21
C GLY A 43 2.46 7.56 7.52
N LEU A 44 1.23 7.09 7.33
CA LEU A 44 0.86 5.68 7.53
C LEU A 44 1.63 4.77 6.57
N VAL A 45 1.62 5.10 5.27
CA VAL A 45 2.28 4.29 4.22
C VAL A 45 3.78 4.26 4.44
N SER A 46 4.41 5.37 4.81
CA SER A 46 5.85 5.42 5.11
C SER A 46 6.22 4.47 6.24
N ARG A 47 5.44 4.45 7.34
CA ARG A 47 5.68 3.53 8.46
C ARG A 47 5.54 2.06 8.04
N ILE A 48 4.49 1.73 7.26
CA ILE A 48 4.26 0.36 6.79
C ILE A 48 5.39 -0.08 5.84
N ARG A 49 5.83 0.80 4.94
CA ARG A 49 7.00 0.57 4.07
C ARG A 49 8.24 0.26 4.89
N ASP A 50 8.52 1.05 5.92
CA ASP A 50 9.71 0.87 6.77
C ASP A 50 9.68 -0.46 7.53
N ILE A 51 8.49 -0.91 7.95
CA ILE A 51 8.30 -2.23 8.59
C ILE A 51 8.47 -3.37 7.57
N ALA A 52 8.05 -3.16 6.32
CA ALA A 52 8.18 -4.14 5.25
C ALA A 52 9.60 -4.21 4.66
N ALA A 53 10.47 -3.23 4.95
CA ALA A 53 11.83 -3.15 4.44
C ALA A 53 12.62 -4.42 4.78
N GLY A 54 13.30 -4.99 3.78
CA GLY A 54 14.05 -6.24 3.93
C GLY A 54 13.19 -7.51 3.98
N THR A 55 11.86 -7.40 3.90
CA THR A 55 10.95 -8.54 3.76
C THR A 55 10.57 -8.78 2.29
N LYS A 56 9.91 -9.91 2.01
CA LYS A 56 9.32 -10.18 0.68
C LYS A 56 8.00 -9.42 0.43
N THR A 57 7.47 -8.73 1.44
CA THR A 57 6.12 -8.15 1.38
C THR A 57 6.12 -6.93 0.48
N ARG A 58 5.27 -6.93 -0.54
CA ARG A 58 5.07 -5.76 -1.41
C ARG A 58 3.98 -4.85 -0.86
N ILE A 59 4.17 -3.54 -0.97
CA ILE A 59 3.22 -2.52 -0.50
C ILE A 59 2.65 -1.76 -1.70
N LEU A 60 1.32 -1.72 -1.79
CA LEU A 60 0.57 -0.97 -2.79
C LEU A 60 -0.31 0.09 -2.12
N ALA A 61 -0.39 1.28 -2.71
CA ALA A 61 -1.43 2.25 -2.35
C ALA A 61 -2.67 2.04 -3.24
N ASN A 62 -3.88 2.17 -2.69
CA ASN A 62 -5.10 2.13 -3.50
C ASN A 62 -5.32 3.50 -4.19
N ASP A 63 -5.30 3.55 -5.52
CA ASP A 63 -5.56 4.71 -6.39
C ASP A 63 -4.60 5.91 -6.23
N ARG A 64 -3.87 5.97 -5.12
CA ARG A 64 -3.01 7.08 -4.72
C ARG A 64 -1.59 6.94 -5.27
N LEU A 65 -1.46 7.16 -6.58
CA LEU A 65 -0.17 7.20 -7.28
C LEU A 65 0.78 8.24 -6.67
N ASP A 66 0.25 9.42 -6.31
CA ASP A 66 0.99 10.47 -5.63
C ASP A 66 1.67 9.98 -4.33
N ILE A 67 0.96 9.22 -3.52
CA ILE A 67 1.48 8.62 -2.30
C ILE A 67 2.49 7.52 -2.63
N ALA A 68 2.23 6.70 -3.65
CA ALA A 68 3.14 5.65 -4.05
C ALA A 68 4.52 6.22 -4.45
N LEU A 69 4.52 7.28 -5.26
CA LEU A 69 5.74 7.98 -5.69
C LEU A 69 6.44 8.68 -4.52
N ALA A 70 5.70 9.41 -3.69
CA ALA A 70 6.28 10.16 -2.57
C ALA A 70 6.90 9.24 -1.51
N THR A 71 6.36 8.03 -1.32
CA THR A 71 6.86 7.06 -0.34
C THR A 71 7.81 6.04 -0.93
N GLY A 72 7.87 5.90 -2.26
CA GLY A 72 8.75 4.93 -2.93
C GLY A 72 8.38 3.45 -2.70
N ILE A 73 7.13 3.18 -2.32
CA ILE A 73 6.57 1.81 -2.23
C ILE A 73 6.51 1.14 -3.61
N ASP A 74 6.13 -0.13 -3.64
CA ASP A 74 6.24 -0.95 -4.84
C ASP A 74 5.32 -0.51 -5.97
N GLY A 75 4.09 -0.11 -5.67
CA GLY A 75 3.16 0.32 -6.72
C GLY A 75 1.80 0.82 -6.24
N VAL A 76 0.84 0.82 -7.16
CA VAL A 76 -0.52 1.31 -6.95
C VAL A 76 -1.55 0.32 -7.50
N HIS A 77 -2.62 0.08 -6.75
CA HIS A 77 -3.78 -0.64 -7.25
C HIS A 77 -4.76 0.35 -7.88
N LEU A 78 -5.05 0.19 -9.16
CA LEU A 78 -5.91 1.10 -9.93
C LEU A 78 -7.33 0.55 -10.01
N PRO A 79 -8.36 1.34 -9.64
CA PRO A 79 -9.75 0.97 -9.88
C PRO A 79 -10.08 1.02 -11.38
N SER A 80 -11.18 0.38 -11.80
CA SER A 80 -11.59 0.30 -13.21
C SER A 80 -11.88 1.66 -13.85
N ASN A 81 -12.26 2.66 -13.05
CA ASN A 81 -12.52 4.04 -13.46
C ASN A 81 -11.35 4.99 -13.14
N GLY A 82 -10.18 4.45 -12.75
CA GLY A 82 -8.99 5.22 -12.41
C GLY A 82 -8.10 5.53 -13.61
N LEU A 83 -6.85 5.89 -13.33
CA LEU A 83 -5.85 6.16 -14.37
C LEU A 83 -5.61 4.92 -15.25
N PRO A 84 -5.36 5.09 -16.57
CA PRO A 84 -5.00 3.97 -17.43
C PRO A 84 -3.68 3.33 -16.98
N ALA A 85 -3.68 2.01 -16.76
CA ALA A 85 -2.50 1.28 -16.28
C ALA A 85 -1.24 1.50 -17.15
N ALA A 86 -1.42 1.64 -18.47
CA ALA A 86 -0.33 1.91 -19.41
C ALA A 86 0.39 3.25 -19.12
N ARG A 87 -0.29 4.23 -18.54
CA ARG A 87 0.29 5.53 -18.15
C ARG A 87 0.96 5.50 -16.80
N VAL A 88 0.53 4.60 -15.92
CA VAL A 88 1.02 4.48 -14.54
C VAL A 88 2.25 3.58 -14.44
N ARG A 89 2.24 2.46 -15.18
CA ARG A 89 3.30 1.43 -15.14
C ARG A 89 4.74 1.97 -15.25
N PRO A 90 5.06 2.99 -16.09
CA PRO A 90 6.42 3.51 -16.18
C PRO A 90 6.89 4.29 -14.94
N LEU A 91 5.99 4.63 -14.02
CA LEU A 91 6.26 5.51 -12.87
C LEU A 91 6.53 4.74 -11.58
N VAL A 92 6.19 3.44 -11.53
CA VAL A 92 6.23 2.60 -10.34
C VAL A 92 7.00 1.32 -10.60
N LYS A 93 7.39 0.61 -9.54
CA LYS A 93 8.15 -0.66 -9.65
C LYS A 93 7.24 -1.85 -10.01
N LEU A 94 5.95 -1.72 -9.72
CA LEU A 94 4.90 -2.74 -9.89
C LEU A 94 3.63 -2.16 -10.50
#